data_AF-A0A3B9BES9-F1
#
_entry.id   AF-A0A3B9BES9-F1
#
_cell.length_a   1.000
_cell.length_b   1.000
_cell.length_c   1.000
_cell.angle_alpha   90.00
_cell.angle_beta   90.00
_cell.angle_gamma   90.00
#
_symmetry.space_group_name_H-M   'P 1'
#
loop_
_entity.id
_entity.type
_entity.pdbx_description
1 polymer ?
#
loop_
_entity_poly.entity_id
_entity_poly.type
_entity_poly.pdbx_seq_one_letter_code
_entity_poly.pdbx_strand_id
1 'polypeptide(L)' 'SLLEVRNLVCVAELIVRSALKRQESRGLHYTLDYPDLAEEAVNTLVAPLRR' A
#
# COMPACT_ATOMS: atom_id res chain seq x y z
N SER A 1 3.76 5.72 23.99
CA SER A 1 3.41 7.16 23.91
C SER A 1 2.30 7.39 22.89
N LEU A 2 1.42 8.40 23.06
CA LEU A 2 0.35 8.71 22.08
C LEU A 2 0.91 9.05 20.69
N LEU A 3 2.10 9.67 20.64
CA LEU A 3 2.74 10.04 19.39
C LEU A 3 3.14 8.83 18.55
N GLU A 4 3.64 7.77 19.18
CA GLU A 4 4.04 6.54 18.49
C GLU A 4 2.83 5.85 17.87
N VAL A 5 1.71 5.80 18.59
CA VAL A 5 0.45 5.24 18.08
C VAL A 5 -0.05 6.03 16.87
N ARG A 6 0.01 7.37 16.92
CA ARG A 6 -0.36 8.22 15.78
C ARG A 6 0.53 7.96 14.56
N ASN A 7 1.83 7.76 14.77
CA ASN A 7 2.76 7.44 13.69
C ASN A 7 2.47 6.07 13.08
N LEU A 8 2.21 5.05 13.91
CA LEU A 8 1.87 3.71 13.44
C LEU A 8 0.59 3.70 12.61
N VAL A 9 -0.47 4.36 13.09
CA VAL A 9 -1.75 4.45 12.35
C VAL A 9 -1.56 5.17 11.02
N CYS A 10 -0.82 6.29 11.00
CA CYS A 10 -0.50 7.04 9.78
C CYS A 10 0.21 6.17 8.73
N VAL A 11 1.26 5.44 9.14
CA VAL A 11 2.01 4.56 8.24
C VAL A 11 1.15 3.37 7.79
N ALA A 12 0.38 2.77 8.68
CA ALA A 12 -0.51 1.65 8.36
C ALA A 12 -1.54 2.03 7.29
N GLU A 13 -2.11 3.24 7.38
CA GLU A 13 -3.04 3.73 6.37
C GLU A 13 -2.38 3.88 5.00
N LEU A 14 -1.16 4.42 4.94
CA LEU A 14 -0.42 4.54 3.68
C LEU A 14 -0.09 3.18 3.07
N ILE A 15 0.23 2.17 3.89
CA ILE A 15 0.46 0.78 3.44
C ILE A 15 -0.82 0.22 2.80
N VAL A 16 -1.96 0.32 3.50
CA VAL A 16 -3.24 -0.21 3.01
C VAL A 16 -3.67 0.51 1.71
N ARG A 17 -3.57 1.83 1.66
CA ARG A 17 -3.89 2.61 0.45
C ARG A 17 -2.99 2.24 -0.73
N SER A 18 -1.72 1.92 -0.47
CA SER A 18 -0.80 1.43 -1.50
C SER A 18 -1.20 0.03 -1.98
N ALA A 19 -1.52 -0.88 -1.07
CA ALA A 19 -1.94 -2.23 -1.41
C ALA A 19 -3.24 -2.24 -2.25
N LEU A 20 -4.24 -1.44 -1.89
CA LEU A 20 -5.51 -1.36 -2.62
C LEU A 20 -5.38 -0.77 -4.03
N LYS A 21 -4.35 0.05 -4.27
CA LYS A 21 -4.11 0.67 -5.60
C LYS A 21 -3.40 -0.29 -6.56
N ARG A 22 -2.76 -1.34 -6.05
CA ARG A 22 -1.97 -2.29 -6.84
C ARG A 22 -2.86 -3.44 -7.32
N GLN A 23 -2.92 -3.64 -8.64
CA GLN A 23 -3.74 -4.65 -9.31
C GLN A 23 -2.88 -5.75 -9.94
N GLU A 24 -1.93 -6.26 -9.18
CA GLU A 24 -1.07 -7.39 -9.56
C GLU A 24 -0.50 -8.03 -8.30
N SER A 25 -0.07 -9.29 -8.39
CA SER A 25 0.70 -9.93 -7.33
C SER A 25 2.16 -9.99 -7.72
N ARG A 26 3.03 -9.33 -6.95
CA ARG A 26 4.47 -9.24 -7.22
C ARG A 26 5.27 -9.13 -5.93
N GLY A 27 6.25 -10.03 -5.76
CA GLY A 27 7.16 -10.01 -4.61
C GLY A 27 6.40 -10.18 -3.29
N LEU A 28 6.54 -9.21 -2.39
CA LEU A 28 5.90 -9.24 -1.06
C LEU A 28 4.42 -8.83 -1.07
N HIS A 29 3.89 -8.32 -2.18
CA HIS A 29 2.48 -8.00 -2.32
C HIS A 29 1.77 -9.10 -3.12
N TYR A 30 0.81 -9.77 -2.49
CA TYR A 30 -0.01 -10.81 -3.09
C TYR A 30 -1.48 -10.53 -2.80
N THR A 31 -2.33 -10.68 -3.82
CA THR A 31 -3.78 -10.51 -3.74
C THR A 31 -4.47 -11.56 -4.59
N LEU A 32 -5.56 -12.12 -4.07
CA LEU A 32 -6.34 -13.16 -4.75
C LEU A 32 -7.10 -12.62 -5.97
N ASP A 33 -7.43 -11.33 -5.96
CA ASP A 33 -8.16 -10.69 -7.06
C ASP A 33 -7.28 -10.49 -8.31
N TYR A 34 -5.96 -10.39 -8.11
CA TYR A 34 -4.97 -10.19 -9.17
C TYR A 34 -3.76 -11.09 -8.89
N PRO A 35 -3.87 -12.42 -9.11
CA PRO A 35 -2.85 -13.39 -8.73
C PRO A 35 -1.60 -13.35 -9.61
N ASP A 36 -1.71 -12.76 -10.80
CA ASP A 36 -0.65 -12.71 -11.81
C ASP A 36 0.10 -11.37 -11.82
N LEU A 37 1.19 -11.33 -12.58
CA LEU A 37 2.01 -10.14 -12.81
C LEU A 37 1.39 -9.26 -13.89
N ALA A 38 1.42 -7.94 -13.70
CA ALA A 38 1.16 -7.00 -14.78
C ALA A 38 2.31 -7.00 -15.81
N GLU A 39 2.00 -6.62 -17.05
CA GLU A 39 2.99 -6.50 -18.14
C GLU A 39 4.11 -5.52 -17.79
N GLU A 40 3.75 -4.38 -17.21
CA GLU A 40 4.69 -3.35 -16.76
C GLU A 40 4.66 -3.18 -15.23
N ALA A 41 5.85 -3.15 -14.63
CA ALA A 41 6.00 -2.88 -13.22
C ALA A 41 6.03 -1.36 -12.96
N VAL A 42 4.98 -0.85 -12.31
CA VAL A 42 4.87 0.57 -11.95
C VAL A 42 4.93 0.79 -10.44
N ASN A 43 5.60 1.87 -10.04
CA ASN A 43 5.66 2.28 -8.64
C ASN A 43 4.28 2.74 -8.16
N THR A 44 3.88 2.28 -6.97
CA THR A 44 2.64 2.73 -6.35
C THR A 44 2.89 4.05 -5.61
N LEU A 45 2.31 5.13 -6.13
CA LEU A 45 2.38 6.46 -5.50
C LEU A 45 1.07 6.80 -4.79
N VAL A 46 1.16 7.17 -3.52
CA VAL A 46 0.05 7.57 -2.67
C VAL A 46 0.32 8.96 -2.10
N ALA A 47 -0.64 9.87 -2.22
CA ALA A 47 -0.51 11.22 -1.69
C ALA A 47 -0.52 11.21 -0.14
N PRO A 48 0.19 12.16 0.51
CA PRO A 48 0.19 12.30 1.96
C PRO A 48 -1.21 12.37 2.56
N LEU A 49 -1.34 11.90 3.80
CA LEU A 49 -2.58 12.09 4.56
C LEU A 49 -2.80 13.58 4.79
N ARG A 50 -4.00 14.07 4.42
CA ARG A 50 -4.40 15.43 4.77
C ARG A 50 -4.69 15.45 6.27
N ARG A 51 -4.08 16.41 6.97
CA ARG A 51 -4.36 16.69 8.38
C ARG A 51 -5.74 17.31 8.55
#